data_AF-A0A8S0Q9I6-F1
#
_entry.id   AF-A0A8S0Q9I6-F1
#
_cell.length_a   1.000
_cell.length_b   1.000
_cell.length_c   1.000
_cell.angle_alpha   90.00
_cell.angle_beta   90.00
_cell.angle_gamma   90.00
#
_symmetry.space_group_name_H-M   'P 1'
#
loop_
_entity.id
_entity.type
_entity.pdbx_description
1 polymer ?
#
loop_
_entity_poly.entity_id
_entity_poly.type
_entity_poly.pdbx_seq_one_letter_code
_entity_poly.pdbx_strand_id
1 'polypeptide(L)'
;MATNSSDYGAYTEKFTLQPPSSHQLPLTGLIFAVKDIFDVDGYVAGFGNPDWARTHSAAVSTAPAVLDMLKAGATCVGKTVMDEMAY
;
A
#
# COMPACT_ATOMS: atom_id res chain seq x y z
N MET A 1 -19.69 -6.57 6.84
CA MET A 1 -19.45 -6.23 8.27
C MET A 1 -17.95 -5.99 8.40
N ALA A 2 -17.39 -4.88 8.84
CA ALA A 2 -17.83 -3.77 9.69
C ALA A 2 -17.70 -2.38 9.01
N THR A 3 -18.06 -1.34 9.76
CA THR A 3 -18.59 -0.03 9.36
C THR A 3 -17.55 1.10 9.15
N ASN A 4 -17.85 1.97 8.17
CA ASN A 4 -17.64 3.42 8.10
C ASN A 4 -16.25 4.04 8.36
N SER A 5 -15.52 4.23 7.25
CA SER A 5 -15.03 5.56 6.85
C SER A 5 -15.18 5.57 5.33
N SER A 6 -15.99 6.49 4.76
CA SER A 6 -16.22 6.52 3.31
C SER A 6 -14.93 7.00 2.65
N ASP A 7 -14.03 6.07 2.41
CA ASP A 7 -12.89 6.25 1.52
C ASP A 7 -13.31 6.36 0.06
N TYR A 8 -14.61 6.49 -0.20
CA TYR A 8 -15.22 6.60 -1.52
C TYR A 8 -14.84 5.43 -2.44
N GLY A 9 -14.52 4.27 -1.88
CA GLY A 9 -14.04 3.11 -2.64
C GLY A 9 -12.63 3.27 -3.17
N ALA A 10 -11.83 4.18 -2.62
CA ALA A 10 -10.48 4.46 -3.11
C ALA A 10 -9.47 3.34 -2.75
N TYR A 11 -9.75 2.49 -1.78
CA TYR A 11 -8.83 1.44 -1.32
C TYR A 11 -9.28 0.05 -1.77
N THR A 12 -8.35 -0.73 -2.32
CA THR A 12 -8.53 -2.18 -2.50
C THR A 12 -8.28 -2.92 -1.19
N GLU A 13 -7.30 -2.45 -0.41
CA GLU A 13 -6.92 -3.02 0.88
C GLU A 13 -6.40 -1.92 1.82
N LYS A 14 -6.84 -1.93 3.08
CA LYS A 14 -6.35 -1.03 4.13
C LYS A 14 -5.47 -1.79 5.10
N PHE A 15 -4.26 -1.28 5.30
CA PHE A 15 -3.31 -1.75 6.30
C PHE A 15 -2.48 -0.58 6.78
N THR A 16 -1.64 -0.79 7.80
CA THR A 16 -0.72 0.26 8.26
C THR A 16 0.69 -0.28 8.33
N LEU A 17 1.59 0.34 7.56
CA LEU A 17 3.03 0.11 7.68
C LEU A 17 3.67 1.31 8.33
N GLN A 18 4.23 1.08 9.50
CA GLN A 18 4.94 2.09 10.27
C GLN A 18 6.34 2.29 9.69
N PRO A 19 6.88 3.51 9.68
CA PRO A 19 8.28 3.75 9.39
C PRO A 19 9.19 3.05 10.42
N PRO A 20 10.44 2.71 10.08
CA PRO A 20 11.33 1.92 10.94
C PRO A 20 11.85 2.67 12.18
N SER A 21 11.74 4.00 12.23
CA SER A 21 12.20 4.79 13.37
C SER A 21 11.27 5.97 13.66
N SER A 22 11.18 6.35 14.93
CA SER A 22 10.45 7.54 15.40
C SER A 22 11.30 8.81 15.43
N HIS A 23 12.51 8.79 14.85
CA HIS A 23 13.31 10.00 14.70
C HIS A 23 12.61 10.97 13.76
N GLN A 24 12.83 12.27 13.96
CA GLN A 24 12.23 13.31 13.12
C GLN A 24 12.91 13.30 11.75
N LEU A 25 12.33 12.54 10.83
CA LEU A 25 12.68 12.41 9.42
C LEU A 25 11.81 13.37 8.56
N PRO A 26 12.20 13.66 7.31
CA PRO A 26 11.54 14.69 6.49
C PRO A 26 10.04 14.51 6.27
N LEU A 27 9.51 13.29 6.31
CA LEU A 27 8.08 12.98 6.11
C LEU A 27 7.38 12.50 7.39
N THR A 28 7.97 12.74 8.56
CA THR A 28 7.38 12.34 9.86
C THR A 28 5.98 12.93 10.02
N GLY A 29 5.02 12.07 10.39
CA GLY A 29 3.62 12.47 10.59
C GLY A 29 2.80 12.56 9.31
N LEU A 30 3.41 12.39 8.14
CA LEU A 30 2.68 12.25 6.88
C LEU A 30 2.25 10.80 6.66
N ILE A 31 1.11 10.66 6.01
CA ILE A 31 0.58 9.37 5.56
C ILE A 31 0.56 9.31 4.04
N PHE A 32 0.67 8.11 3.48
CA PHE A 32 0.53 7.87 2.05
C PHE A 32 -0.18 6.54 1.78
N ALA A 33 -0.74 6.39 0.59
CA ALA A 33 -1.23 5.13 0.07
C ALA A 33 -0.53 4.85 -1.26
N VAL A 34 -0.47 3.59 -1.67
CA VAL A 34 0.21 3.18 -2.90
C VAL A 34 -0.80 2.60 -3.89
N LYS A 35 -0.61 2.83 -5.19
CA LYS A 35 -1.40 2.15 -6.22
C LYS A 35 -1.24 0.63 -6.07
N ASP A 36 -2.28 -0.16 -6.37
CA ASP A 36 -2.27 -1.64 -6.29
C ASP A 36 -1.37 -2.34 -7.36
N ILE A 37 -0.24 -1.73 -7.67
CA ILE A 37 0.84 -2.24 -8.52
C ILE A 37 2.17 -2.32 -7.76
N PHE A 38 2.26 -1.64 -6.61
CA PHE A 38 3.48 -1.65 -5.81
C PHE A 38 3.51 -2.88 -4.90
N ASP A 39 4.62 -3.61 -4.98
CA ASP A 39 4.91 -4.69 -4.05
C ASP A 39 5.06 -4.15 -2.63
N VAL A 40 4.42 -4.85 -1.70
CA VAL A 40 4.48 -4.60 -0.26
C VAL A 40 4.63 -5.96 0.40
N ASP A 41 5.67 -6.12 1.21
CA ASP A 41 6.03 -7.39 1.83
C ASP A 41 4.86 -7.96 2.64
N GLY A 42 4.49 -9.22 2.34
CA GLY A 42 3.35 -9.90 2.94
C GLY A 42 1.98 -9.61 2.31
N TYR A 43 1.89 -8.76 1.28
CA TYR A 43 0.65 -8.45 0.57
C TYR A 43 0.74 -8.77 -0.93
N VAL A 44 -0.38 -9.19 -1.53
CA VAL A 44 -0.48 -9.43 -2.97
C VAL A 44 -0.65 -8.11 -3.71
N ALA A 45 0.20 -7.78 -4.68
CA ALA A 45 -0.09 -6.71 -5.64
C ALA A 45 -1.16 -7.22 -6.61
N GLY A 46 -2.35 -6.62 -6.60
CA GLY A 46 -3.51 -7.12 -7.33
C GLY A 46 -3.58 -6.66 -8.79
N PHE A 47 -2.85 -5.60 -9.16
CA PHE A 47 -2.84 -5.00 -10.49
C PHE A 47 -4.24 -4.66 -11.03
N GLY A 48 -5.20 -4.41 -10.14
CA GLY A 48 -6.60 -4.19 -10.52
C GLY A 48 -7.31 -5.41 -11.13
N ASN A 49 -6.69 -6.59 -11.13
CA ASN A 49 -7.24 -7.82 -11.71
C ASN A 49 -7.56 -8.86 -10.59
N PRO A 50 -8.83 -9.25 -10.41
CA PRO A 50 -9.22 -10.22 -9.39
C PRO A 50 -8.60 -11.63 -9.55
N ASP A 51 -8.39 -12.08 -10.79
CA ASP A 51 -7.77 -13.38 -11.06
C ASP A 51 -6.27 -13.36 -10.78
N TRP A 52 -5.59 -12.26 -11.08
CA TRP A 52 -4.20 -12.03 -10.71
C TRP A 52 -4.05 -12.10 -9.19
N ALA A 53 -4.85 -11.30 -8.47
CA ALA A 53 -4.84 -11.25 -7.01
C ALA A 53 -5.11 -12.62 -6.36
N ARG A 54 -5.97 -13.46 -6.97
CA ARG A 54 -6.31 -14.79 -6.47
C ARG A 54 -5.22 -15.85 -6.70
N THR A 55 -4.40 -15.67 -7.74
CA THR A 55 -3.47 -16.72 -8.21
C THR A 55 -2.02 -16.43 -7.87
N HIS A 56 -1.67 -15.19 -7.55
CA HIS A 56 -0.30 -14.80 -7.23
C HIS A 56 -0.06 -14.79 -5.72
N SER A 57 1.14 -15.20 -5.32
CA SER A 57 1.58 -15.14 -3.93
C SER A 57 1.80 -13.69 -3.49
N ALA A 58 1.73 -13.47 -2.17
CA ALA A 58 2.17 -12.21 -1.58
C ALA A 58 3.62 -11.88 -1.97
N ALA A 59 3.92 -10.59 -2.09
CA ALA A 59 5.29 -10.15 -2.32
C ALA A 59 6.19 -10.52 -1.14
N VAL A 60 7.43 -10.91 -1.44
CA VAL A 60 8.48 -11.25 -0.44
C VAL A 60 9.40 -10.07 -0.13
N SER A 61 9.13 -8.92 -0.74
CA SER A 61 9.84 -7.67 -0.48
C SER A 61 8.96 -6.48 -0.82
N THR A 62 9.29 -5.32 -0.25
CA THR A 62 8.58 -4.07 -0.51
C THR A 62 9.30 -3.29 -1.61
N ALA A 63 8.56 -2.73 -2.56
CA ALA A 63 9.11 -1.97 -3.68
C ALA A 63 9.99 -0.79 -3.18
N PRO A 64 11.12 -0.47 -3.85
CA PRO A 64 12.04 0.57 -3.41
C PRO A 64 11.38 1.93 -3.15
N ALA A 65 10.46 2.36 -4.02
CA ALA A 65 9.74 3.63 -3.85
C ALA A 65 8.90 3.68 -2.56
N VAL A 66 8.30 2.54 -2.16
CA VAL A 66 7.54 2.44 -0.91
C VAL A 66 8.50 2.43 0.29
N LEU A 67 9.62 1.72 0.18
CA LEU A 67 10.67 1.73 1.20
C LEU A 67 11.26 3.12 1.42
N ASP A 68 11.46 3.90 0.36
CA ASP A 68 12.01 5.27 0.45
C ASP A 68 11.07 6.19 1.24
N MET A 69 9.75 6.09 1.00
CA MET A 69 8.74 6.82 1.77
C MET A 69 8.74 6.43 3.25
N LEU A 70 8.82 5.11 3.55
CA LEU A 70 8.90 4.61 4.92
C LEU A 70 10.19 5.06 5.62
N LYS A 71 11.35 4.96 4.94
CA LYS A 71 12.65 5.40 5.46
C LYS A 71 12.72 6.92 5.67
N ALA A 72 11.94 7.70 4.93
CA ALA A 72 11.79 9.12 5.13
C ALA A 72 10.79 9.49 6.24
N GLY A 73 10.16 8.51 6.90
CA GLY A 73 9.32 8.69 8.09
C GLY A 73 7.81 8.74 7.82
N ALA A 74 7.35 8.51 6.59
CA ALA A 74 5.94 8.47 6.28
C ALA A 74 5.30 7.12 6.68
N THR A 75 4.00 7.11 6.94
CA THR A 75 3.22 5.89 7.23
C THR A 75 2.40 5.47 6.02
N CYS A 76 2.50 4.21 5.58
CA CYS A 76 1.65 3.69 4.51
C CYS A 76 0.31 3.24 5.10
N VAL A 77 -0.82 3.67 4.52
CA VAL A 77 -2.18 3.38 5.02
C VAL A 77 -3.00 2.45 4.10
N GLY A 78 -2.37 1.83 3.10
CA GLY A 78 -2.99 0.81 2.27
C GLY A 78 -2.69 0.94 0.77
N LYS A 79 -3.43 0.14 0.00
CA LYS A 79 -3.39 0.10 -1.46
C LYS A 79 -4.64 0.73 -2.07
N THR A 80 -4.46 1.52 -3.11
CA THR A 80 -5.55 2.21 -3.82
C THR A 80 -5.97 1.47 -5.07
N VAL A 81 -7.24 1.65 -5.45
CA VAL A 81 -7.81 1.16 -6.71
C VAL A 81 -7.00 1.65 -7.92
N MET A 82 -7.03 0.84 -8.98
CA MET A 82 -6.45 1.14 -10.28
C MET A 82 -7.18 0.39 -11.39
N ASP A 83 -7.08 0.89 -12.61
CA ASP A 83 -7.44 0.13 -13.80
C ASP A 83 -6.55 -1.11 -13.98
N GLU A 84 -7.13 -2.13 -14.60
CA GLU A 84 -6.52 -3.43 -14.79
C GLU A 84 -5.20 -3.32 -15.57
N MET A 85 -4.11 -3.85 -15.01
CA MET A 85 -2.77 -3.79 -15.61
C MET A 85 -2.29 -2.36 -15.96
N ALA A 86 -2.93 -1.33 -15.40
CA ALA A 86 -2.70 0.09 -15.68
C ALA A 86 -2.99 0.56 -17.12
N TYR A 87 -3.98 -0.05 -17.80
CA TYR A 87 -4.44 0.36 -19.14
C TYR A 87 -5.81 1.03 -19.14
#